data_AF-A0A6P7NBG1-F1
#
_entry.id   AF-A0A6P7NBG1-F1
#
_cell.length_a   1.000
_cell.length_b   1.000
_cell.length_c   1.000
_cell.angle_alpha   90.00
_cell.angle_beta   90.00
_cell.angle_gamma   90.00
#
_symmetry.space_group_name_H-M   'P 1'
#
loop_
_entity.id
_entity.type
_entity.pdbx_description
1 polymer ?
#
loop_
_entity_poly.entity_id
_entity_poly.type
_entity_poly.pdbx_seq_one_letter_code
_entity_poly.pdbx_strand_id
1 'polypeptide(L)'
;MATVSHHTPAAPINITAPVTELLLDPEVCTEVAQVAAHLKHLGLPWTTSTDSQNQNHIDFRETRSGTMWHRSVVQPSVLFIILQLCGLPMSVVNSPVCSLQGILLESSHHLLRDVGGPFPVPCVQYNANISFPKSVLRAATDNLSECRQVSWLVFESLQGAWNVFEDYNVTFGEDGLNWNEVNFDNFQNLQYQVLEDGSCLSGFRSSHLLSLYFDDVRTVLQQGSAACGWEALRRDLLWVLKIALQKYHTCFTWRQAK
;
A
#
# COMPACT_ATOMS: atom_id res chain seq x y z
N MET A 1 20.13 -17.49 -60.32
CA MET A 1 19.43 -17.58 -59.03
C MET A 1 20.11 -16.61 -58.06
N ALA A 2 19.57 -15.42 -57.91
CA ALA A 2 19.93 -14.44 -56.88
C ALA A 2 18.77 -13.44 -56.79
N THR A 3 17.91 -13.60 -55.80
CA THR A 3 16.81 -12.71 -55.47
C THR A 3 17.35 -11.49 -54.73
N VAL A 4 17.19 -10.31 -55.31
CA VAL A 4 17.45 -9.01 -54.66
C VAL A 4 16.22 -8.66 -53.82
N SER A 5 16.39 -8.65 -52.49
CA SER A 5 15.35 -8.26 -51.54
C SER A 5 15.39 -6.73 -51.36
N HIS A 6 14.33 -6.05 -51.80
CA HIS A 6 14.11 -4.63 -51.49
C HIS A 6 13.69 -4.51 -50.02
N HIS A 7 14.54 -3.95 -49.17
CA HIS A 7 14.16 -3.50 -47.83
C HIS A 7 13.38 -2.19 -47.93
N THR A 8 12.11 -2.23 -47.51
CA THR A 8 11.26 -1.06 -47.28
C THR A 8 11.76 -0.32 -46.03
N PRO A 9 12.03 1.00 -46.08
CA PRO A 9 12.37 1.75 -44.88
C PRO A 9 11.17 1.82 -43.93
N ALA A 10 11.43 1.60 -42.64
CA ALA A 10 10.44 1.68 -41.57
C ALA A 10 9.84 3.09 -41.47
N ALA A 11 8.55 3.16 -41.12
CA ALA A 11 7.83 4.42 -40.91
C ALA A 11 8.41 5.20 -39.72
N PRO A 12 8.41 6.54 -39.75
CA PRO A 12 8.84 7.35 -38.62
C PRO A 12 7.90 7.16 -37.42
N ILE A 13 8.48 6.91 -36.25
CA ILE A 13 7.78 6.88 -34.96
C ILE A 13 7.64 8.33 -34.50
N ASN A 14 6.41 8.82 -34.39
CA ASN A 14 6.11 10.17 -33.94
C ASN A 14 5.69 10.12 -32.46
N ILE A 15 6.57 10.53 -31.55
CA ILE A 15 6.25 10.62 -30.11
C ILE A 15 5.97 12.08 -29.80
N THR A 16 4.74 12.35 -29.41
CA THR A 16 4.23 13.70 -29.18
C THR A 16 3.73 13.75 -27.73
N ALA A 17 4.54 14.30 -26.81
CA ALA A 17 4.14 14.47 -25.41
C ALA A 17 4.46 15.89 -24.91
N PRO A 18 3.55 16.54 -24.15
CA PRO A 18 3.79 17.84 -23.52
C PRO A 18 4.88 17.74 -22.45
N VAL A 19 5.72 18.78 -22.34
CA VAL A 19 6.86 18.87 -21.39
C VAL A 19 6.46 18.66 -19.92
N THR A 20 5.20 18.87 -19.57
CA THR A 20 4.65 18.60 -18.24
C THR A 20 4.44 17.12 -17.93
N GLU A 21 4.26 16.24 -18.92
CA GLU A 21 4.18 14.78 -18.71
C GLU A 21 5.56 14.14 -18.54
N LEU A 22 6.60 14.73 -19.15
CA LEU A 22 8.00 14.34 -18.97
C LEU A 22 8.51 14.54 -17.53
N LEU A 23 7.84 15.37 -16.74
CA LEU A 23 8.25 15.73 -15.37
C LEU A 23 7.77 14.74 -14.30
N LEU A 24 6.93 13.76 -14.64
CA LEU A 24 6.32 12.86 -13.64
C LEU A 24 6.32 11.37 -14.01
N ASP A 25 6.76 10.98 -15.22
CA ASP A 25 6.74 9.58 -15.64
C ASP A 25 8.15 8.94 -15.73
N PRO A 26 8.48 7.98 -14.85
CA PRO A 26 9.77 7.29 -14.85
C PRO A 26 9.99 6.38 -16.08
N GLU A 27 8.95 5.97 -16.80
CA GLU A 27 9.11 5.18 -18.04
C GLU A 27 9.71 6.04 -19.17
N VAL A 28 9.29 7.30 -19.28
CA VAL A 28 9.77 8.23 -20.31
C VAL A 28 11.27 8.54 -20.15
N CYS A 29 11.76 8.62 -18.91
CA CYS A 29 13.19 8.78 -18.64
C CYS A 29 14.01 7.57 -19.11
N THR A 30 13.43 6.36 -19.04
CA THR A 30 14.10 5.12 -19.42
C THR A 30 14.17 4.98 -20.93
N GLU A 31 13.09 5.33 -21.65
CA GLU A 31 13.08 5.33 -23.11
C GLU A 31 14.03 6.37 -23.71
N VAL A 32 14.05 7.60 -23.16
CA VAL A 32 14.97 8.66 -23.60
C VAL A 32 16.43 8.25 -23.34
N ALA A 33 16.73 7.60 -22.21
CA ALA A 33 18.07 7.10 -21.90
C ALA A 33 18.49 5.95 -22.83
N GLN A 34 17.58 5.04 -23.19
CA GLN A 34 17.85 3.97 -24.15
C GLN A 34 18.07 4.49 -25.57
N VAL A 35 17.26 5.45 -26.03
CA VAL A 35 17.42 6.10 -27.34
C VAL A 35 18.75 6.86 -27.40
N ALA A 36 19.10 7.61 -26.33
CA ALA A 36 20.38 8.31 -26.24
C ALA A 36 21.59 7.35 -26.23
N ALA A 37 21.49 6.21 -25.52
CA ALA A 37 22.54 5.19 -25.50
C ALA A 37 22.69 4.49 -26.86
N HIS A 38 21.58 4.22 -27.55
CA HIS A 38 21.58 3.58 -28.86
C HIS A 38 22.16 4.51 -29.95
N LEU A 39 21.79 5.79 -29.94
CA LEU A 39 22.33 6.79 -30.88
C LEU A 39 23.83 7.07 -30.66
N LYS A 40 24.30 7.02 -29.40
CA LYS A 40 25.74 7.15 -29.07
C LYS A 40 26.55 5.97 -29.59
N HIS A 41 25.99 4.76 -29.59
CA HIS A 41 26.63 3.58 -30.15
C HIS A 41 26.70 3.62 -31.69
N LEU A 42 25.80 4.36 -32.35
CA LEU A 42 25.73 4.48 -33.80
C LEU A 42 26.51 5.68 -34.36
N GLY A 43 27.10 6.53 -33.51
CA GLY A 43 27.91 7.68 -33.93
C GLY A 43 27.13 8.77 -34.69
N LEU A 44 25.80 8.79 -34.58
CA LEU A 44 24.94 9.74 -35.28
C LEU A 44 24.77 11.05 -34.48
N PRO A 45 24.89 12.22 -35.12
CA PRO A 45 24.57 13.50 -34.48
C PRO A 45 23.05 13.67 -34.33
N TRP A 46 22.61 14.22 -33.20
CA TRP A 46 21.20 14.54 -32.93
C TRP A 46 21.01 16.05 -32.78
N THR A 47 19.85 16.57 -33.18
CA THR A 47 19.48 17.98 -33.04
C THR A 47 18.08 18.11 -32.47
N THR A 48 17.87 19.00 -31.51
CA THR A 48 16.54 19.46 -31.10
C THR A 48 16.29 20.83 -31.73
N SER A 49 15.14 20.99 -32.40
CA SER A 49 14.68 22.30 -32.89
C SER A 49 13.62 22.82 -31.93
N THR A 50 13.86 23.98 -31.32
CA THR A 50 12.83 24.74 -30.61
C THR A 50 12.32 25.83 -31.54
N ASP A 51 11.16 25.62 -32.15
CA ASP A 51 10.49 26.68 -32.91
C ASP A 51 9.91 27.72 -31.95
N SER A 52 10.27 28.98 -32.18
CA SER A 52 10.07 30.10 -31.25
C SER A 52 8.65 30.66 -31.20
N GLN A 53 7.62 29.84 -31.47
CA GLN A 53 6.22 30.28 -31.40
C GLN A 53 5.26 29.44 -30.56
N ASN A 54 5.70 28.37 -29.89
CA ASN A 54 4.91 27.80 -28.79
C ASN A 54 5.78 26.96 -27.84
N GLN A 55 5.93 27.42 -26.60
CA GLN A 55 6.99 27.01 -25.67
C GLN A 55 6.88 25.57 -25.08
N ASN A 56 6.13 24.64 -25.68
CA ASN A 56 5.86 23.32 -25.04
C ASN A 56 5.88 22.10 -25.96
N HIS A 57 6.52 22.15 -27.14
CA HIS A 57 6.62 21.00 -28.04
C HIS A 57 8.05 20.67 -28.45
N ILE A 58 8.42 19.40 -28.35
CA ILE A 58 9.63 18.83 -28.93
C ILE A 58 9.18 17.97 -30.12
N ASP A 59 9.69 18.26 -31.32
CA ASP A 59 9.39 17.53 -32.55
C ASP A 59 10.68 16.87 -33.07
N PHE A 60 10.60 15.58 -33.46
CA PHE A 60 11.72 14.81 -33.98
C PHE A 60 11.53 14.60 -35.48
N ARG A 61 12.23 15.39 -36.30
CA ARG A 61 12.17 15.27 -37.77
C ARG A 61 13.51 14.88 -38.36
N GLU A 62 13.53 13.83 -39.18
CA GLU A 62 14.69 13.50 -40.02
C GLU A 62 14.71 14.40 -41.27
N THR A 63 15.55 15.44 -41.25
CA THR A 63 15.79 16.28 -42.43
C THR A 63 16.95 15.73 -43.24
N ARG A 64 16.66 15.15 -44.41
CA ARG A 64 17.67 14.89 -45.44
C ARG A 64 17.73 16.11 -46.36
N SER A 65 18.70 17.00 -46.15
CA SER A 65 19.08 17.98 -47.18
C SER A 65 20.55 18.38 -47.05
N GLY A 66 21.14 18.68 -48.20
CA GLY A 66 22.56 18.57 -48.50
C GLY A 66 23.50 19.58 -47.82
N THR A 67 24.72 19.09 -47.60
CA THR A 67 26.01 19.82 -47.57
C THR A 67 26.01 21.24 -47.00
N MET A 68 25.79 21.38 -45.69
CA MET A 68 26.44 22.42 -44.89
C MET A 68 26.38 22.02 -43.42
N TRP A 69 27.53 21.64 -42.83
CA TRP A 69 27.59 21.23 -41.44
C TRP A 69 27.48 22.45 -40.53
N HIS A 70 26.27 22.81 -40.12
CA HIS A 70 26.07 23.66 -38.95
C HIS A 70 26.41 22.85 -37.70
N ARG A 71 27.57 23.14 -37.10
CA ARG A 71 27.99 22.55 -35.83
C ARG A 71 27.19 23.25 -34.72
N SER A 72 25.98 22.79 -34.46
CA SER A 72 25.20 23.23 -33.30
C SER A 72 25.87 22.68 -32.04
N VAL A 73 26.66 23.53 -31.39
CA VAL A 73 27.23 23.24 -30.08
C VAL A 73 26.07 23.27 -29.09
N VAL A 74 25.62 22.09 -28.65
CA VAL A 74 24.71 22.00 -27.51
C VAL A 74 25.38 22.71 -26.35
N GLN A 75 24.76 23.80 -25.89
CA GLN A 75 25.32 24.67 -24.86
C GLN A 75 25.53 23.81 -23.60
N PRO A 76 26.76 23.72 -23.05
CA PRO A 76 27.10 22.79 -21.96
C PRO A 76 26.12 22.88 -20.79
N SER A 77 25.59 24.07 -20.52
CA SER A 77 24.57 24.37 -19.52
C SER A 77 23.32 23.48 -19.62
N VAL A 78 22.81 23.22 -20.83
CA VAL A 78 21.59 22.43 -21.04
C VAL A 78 21.85 20.94 -20.79
N LEU A 79 23.00 20.44 -21.24
CA LEU A 79 23.42 19.06 -20.99
C LEU A 79 23.63 18.81 -19.50
N PHE A 80 24.23 19.77 -18.78
CA PHE A 80 24.39 19.71 -17.33
C PHE A 80 23.05 19.72 -16.59
N ILE A 81 22.05 20.49 -17.04
CA ILE A 81 20.71 20.49 -16.43
C ILE A 81 20.02 19.14 -16.62
N ILE A 82 20.10 18.52 -17.81
CA ILE A 82 19.51 17.20 -18.06
C ILE A 82 20.23 16.12 -17.23
N LEU A 83 21.57 16.16 -17.15
CA LEU A 83 22.34 15.25 -16.30
C LEU A 83 22.08 15.44 -14.81
N GLN A 84 21.79 16.67 -14.36
CA GLN A 84 21.40 16.94 -12.97
C GLN A 84 19.97 16.46 -12.69
N LEU A 85 19.04 16.64 -13.61
CA LEU A 85 17.64 16.20 -13.47
C LEU A 85 17.49 14.67 -13.55
N CYS A 86 18.25 14.01 -14.43
CA CYS A 86 18.26 12.54 -14.58
C CYS A 86 19.28 11.83 -13.67
N GLY A 87 20.26 12.57 -13.13
CA GLY A 87 21.34 12.07 -12.27
C GLY A 87 21.15 12.36 -10.78
N LEU A 88 20.10 13.09 -10.40
CA LEU A 88 19.56 12.96 -9.06
C LEU A 88 19.26 11.47 -8.88
N PRO A 89 19.82 10.78 -7.87
CA PRO A 89 19.35 9.46 -7.57
C PRO A 89 17.84 9.64 -7.35
N MET A 90 17.03 9.06 -8.25
CA MET A 90 15.69 8.66 -7.90
C MET A 90 15.92 7.75 -6.70
N SER A 91 15.96 8.33 -5.49
CA SER A 91 15.55 7.63 -4.31
C SER A 91 14.10 7.31 -4.61
N VAL A 92 13.90 6.26 -5.40
CA VAL A 92 12.74 5.40 -5.34
C VAL A 92 12.55 5.30 -3.85
N VAL A 93 11.48 5.94 -3.38
CA VAL A 93 10.99 5.68 -2.06
C VAL A 93 10.70 4.19 -2.14
N ASN A 94 11.69 3.36 -1.78
CA ASN A 94 11.49 2.01 -1.32
C ASN A 94 10.69 2.21 -0.05
N SER A 95 9.42 2.61 -0.21
CA SER A 95 8.45 2.46 0.84
C SER A 95 8.49 0.96 1.07
N PRO A 96 8.96 0.49 2.24
CA PRO A 96 8.94 -0.92 2.51
C PRO A 96 7.53 -1.39 2.22
N VAL A 97 7.41 -2.51 1.51
CA VAL A 97 6.11 -3.13 1.24
C VAL A 97 5.49 -3.36 2.61
N CYS A 98 4.51 -2.53 2.94
CA CYS A 98 3.89 -2.50 4.24
C CYS A 98 3.07 -3.78 4.38
N SER A 99 3.61 -4.75 5.12
CA SER A 99 3.11 -6.12 5.16
C SER A 99 3.18 -6.64 6.58
N LEU A 100 2.04 -7.12 7.07
CA LEU A 100 1.97 -7.75 8.39
C LEU A 100 2.52 -9.18 8.33
N GLN A 101 3.11 -9.64 9.43
CA GLN A 101 3.58 -11.01 9.55
C GLN A 101 2.42 -11.98 9.78
N GLY A 102 2.22 -12.92 8.86
CA GLY A 102 1.14 -13.91 8.93
C GLY A 102 1.23 -14.79 10.17
N ILE A 103 2.44 -15.15 10.61
CA ILE A 103 2.69 -15.96 11.80
C ILE A 103 2.20 -15.26 13.07
N LEU A 104 2.43 -13.93 13.18
CA LEU A 104 1.94 -13.15 14.30
C LEU A 104 0.41 -13.10 14.29
N LEU A 105 -0.21 -12.83 13.15
CA LEU A 105 -1.67 -12.80 13.01
C LEU A 105 -2.32 -14.15 13.34
N GLU A 106 -1.73 -15.26 12.89
CA GLU A 106 -2.20 -16.60 13.20
C GLU A 106 -2.09 -16.92 14.69
N SER A 107 -0.96 -16.56 15.30
CA SER A 107 -0.73 -16.76 16.74
C SER A 107 -1.68 -15.88 17.58
N SER A 108 -1.89 -14.63 17.19
CA SER A 108 -2.89 -13.74 17.80
C SER A 108 -4.29 -14.32 17.69
N HIS A 109 -4.67 -14.86 16.52
CA HIS A 109 -5.98 -15.50 16.33
C HIS A 109 -6.15 -16.74 17.24
N HIS A 110 -5.12 -17.57 17.39
CA HIS A 110 -5.16 -18.72 18.29
C HIS A 110 -5.27 -18.31 19.75
N LEU A 111 -4.45 -17.37 20.22
CA LEU A 111 -4.51 -16.88 21.59
C LEU A 111 -5.88 -16.24 21.90
N LEU A 112 -6.41 -15.43 20.99
CA LEU A 112 -7.71 -14.79 21.19
C LEU A 112 -8.89 -15.80 21.12
N ARG A 113 -8.71 -16.92 20.42
CA ARG A 113 -9.68 -18.02 20.42
C ARG A 113 -9.65 -18.72 21.77
N ASP A 114 -8.45 -18.95 22.29
CA ASP A 114 -8.18 -19.78 23.46
C ASP A 114 -8.18 -18.97 24.77
N VAL A 115 -8.30 -17.63 24.70
CA VAL A 115 -8.46 -16.76 25.87
C VAL A 115 -9.81 -17.01 26.55
N GLY A 116 -10.86 -17.34 25.79
CA GLY A 116 -12.21 -17.51 26.31
C GLY A 116 -12.90 -18.73 25.70
N GLY A 117 -13.98 -19.17 26.34
CA GLY A 117 -14.78 -20.28 25.84
C GLY A 117 -15.70 -19.89 24.66
N PRO A 118 -16.74 -20.69 24.41
CA PRO A 118 -17.83 -20.30 23.52
C PRO A 118 -18.46 -18.96 23.93
N PHE A 119 -18.97 -18.20 22.96
CA PHE A 119 -19.64 -16.93 23.21
C PHE A 119 -20.83 -17.11 24.18
N PRO A 120 -20.91 -16.35 25.29
CA PRO A 120 -21.94 -16.58 26.30
C PRO A 120 -23.35 -16.30 25.77
N VAL A 121 -24.29 -17.22 26.03
CA VAL A 121 -25.71 -17.07 25.67
C VAL A 121 -26.33 -15.76 26.21
N PRO A 122 -26.06 -15.33 27.47
CA PRO A 122 -26.58 -14.06 27.98
C PRO A 122 -26.14 -12.83 27.16
N CYS A 123 -25.00 -12.93 26.46
CA CYS A 123 -24.45 -11.82 25.70
C CYS A 123 -25.04 -11.70 24.28
N VAL A 124 -25.83 -12.68 23.82
CA VAL A 124 -26.38 -12.71 22.45
C VAL A 124 -27.26 -11.49 22.16
N GLN A 125 -27.96 -10.94 23.15
CA GLN A 125 -28.78 -9.75 22.99
C GLN A 125 -27.97 -8.50 22.61
N TYR A 126 -26.68 -8.44 22.98
CA TYR A 126 -25.80 -7.33 22.61
C TYR A 126 -25.26 -7.45 21.19
N ASN A 127 -25.44 -8.58 20.51
CA ASN A 127 -24.98 -8.79 19.13
C ASN A 127 -25.66 -7.85 18.12
N ALA A 128 -26.89 -7.43 18.41
CA ALA A 128 -27.61 -6.48 17.56
C ALA A 128 -27.06 -5.05 17.69
N ASN A 129 -26.51 -4.72 18.87
CA ASN A 129 -26.01 -3.38 19.18
C ASN A 129 -24.52 -3.23 18.86
N ILE A 130 -23.72 -4.28 19.07
CA ILE A 130 -22.29 -4.30 18.77
C ILE A 130 -22.05 -5.31 17.66
N SER A 131 -21.94 -4.81 16.43
CA SER A 131 -21.57 -5.62 15.27
C SER A 131 -20.49 -4.94 14.46
N PHE A 132 -19.39 -5.66 14.22
CA PHE A 132 -18.33 -5.18 13.35
C PHE A 132 -18.87 -4.78 11.96
N PRO A 133 -18.52 -3.58 11.46
CA PRO A 133 -19.05 -3.06 10.20
C PRO A 133 -18.41 -3.79 9.00
N LYS A 134 -19.00 -4.93 8.60
CA LYS A 134 -18.53 -5.78 7.50
C LYS A 134 -18.44 -5.05 6.15
N SER A 135 -19.15 -3.94 5.99
CA SER A 135 -19.06 -3.07 4.82
C SER A 135 -17.67 -2.43 4.66
N VAL A 136 -16.91 -2.26 5.74
CA VAL A 136 -15.53 -1.71 5.68
C VAL A 136 -14.62 -2.61 4.85
N LEU A 137 -14.84 -3.93 4.86
CA LEU A 137 -14.12 -4.88 4.02
C LEU A 137 -14.48 -4.74 2.52
N ARG A 138 -15.66 -4.20 2.19
CA ARG A 138 -16.17 -4.06 0.83
C ARG A 138 -15.97 -2.68 0.22
N ALA A 139 -15.76 -1.63 1.03
CA ALA A 139 -15.55 -0.24 0.60
C ALA A 139 -14.15 -0.01 0.00
N ALA A 140 -13.73 -0.97 -0.83
CA ALA A 140 -12.37 -1.33 -1.14
C ALA A 140 -12.04 -1.24 -2.63
N THR A 141 -12.85 -0.49 -3.39
CA THR A 141 -12.87 -0.52 -4.86
C THR A 141 -12.16 0.65 -5.52
N ASP A 142 -11.68 1.62 -4.74
CA ASP A 142 -11.06 2.82 -5.29
C ASP A 142 -9.53 2.66 -5.26
N ASN A 143 -8.96 2.19 -6.37
CA ASN A 143 -7.53 2.27 -6.75
C ASN A 143 -6.45 1.66 -5.82
N LEU A 144 -6.83 0.94 -4.76
CA LEU A 144 -5.88 0.34 -3.81
C LEU A 144 -5.76 -1.18 -3.97
N SER A 145 -4.56 -1.72 -3.79
CA SER A 145 -4.38 -3.18 -3.77
C SER A 145 -5.15 -3.81 -2.61
N GLU A 146 -5.89 -4.87 -2.89
CA GLU A 146 -6.70 -5.62 -1.92
C GLU A 146 -5.89 -5.98 -0.66
N CYS A 147 -4.62 -6.36 -0.82
CA CYS A 147 -3.74 -6.69 0.30
C CYS A 147 -3.44 -5.51 1.22
N ARG A 148 -3.21 -4.31 0.70
CA ARG A 148 -2.95 -3.14 1.55
C ARG A 148 -4.17 -2.80 2.42
N GLN A 149 -5.35 -3.00 1.85
CA GLN A 149 -6.62 -2.71 2.52
C GLN A 149 -6.93 -3.72 3.62
N VAL A 150 -6.71 -5.01 3.35
CA VAL A 150 -6.90 -6.05 4.37
C VAL A 150 -5.90 -5.87 5.51
N SER A 151 -4.63 -5.59 5.19
CA SER A 151 -3.62 -5.29 6.22
C SER A 151 -4.02 -4.07 7.06
N TRP A 152 -4.47 -2.98 6.43
CA TRP A 152 -5.00 -1.82 7.16
C TRP A 152 -6.20 -2.17 8.04
N LEU A 153 -7.16 -2.96 7.55
CA LEU A 153 -8.32 -3.35 8.35
C LEU A 153 -7.92 -4.15 9.58
N VAL A 154 -6.98 -5.09 9.44
CA VAL A 154 -6.44 -5.86 10.57
C VAL A 154 -5.73 -4.93 11.55
N PHE A 155 -4.86 -4.05 11.05
CA PHE A 155 -4.13 -3.08 11.86
C PHE A 155 -5.07 -2.17 12.66
N GLU A 156 -6.04 -1.52 12.02
CA GLU A 156 -7.00 -0.64 12.69
C GLU A 156 -7.88 -1.38 13.69
N SER A 157 -8.27 -2.62 13.38
CA SER A 157 -9.08 -3.42 14.30
C SER A 157 -8.28 -3.76 15.57
N LEU A 158 -7.02 -4.15 15.41
CA LEU A 158 -6.12 -4.41 16.53
C LEU A 158 -5.76 -3.12 17.27
N GLN A 159 -5.56 -1.99 16.59
CA GLN A 159 -5.25 -0.71 17.24
C GLN A 159 -6.44 -0.21 18.05
N GLY A 160 -7.64 -0.28 17.49
CA GLY A 160 -8.85 0.13 18.22
C GLY A 160 -9.10 -0.75 19.44
N ALA A 161 -8.88 -2.07 19.32
CA ALA A 161 -8.96 -2.96 20.47
C ALA A 161 -7.91 -2.65 21.54
N TRP A 162 -6.66 -2.38 21.13
CA TRP A 162 -5.59 -1.95 22.04
C TRP A 162 -6.03 -0.74 22.85
N ASN A 163 -6.57 0.28 22.18
CA ASN A 163 -7.05 1.49 22.83
C ASN A 163 -8.19 1.20 23.82
N VAL A 164 -9.10 0.27 23.50
CA VAL A 164 -10.15 -0.14 24.45
C VAL A 164 -9.57 -0.84 25.67
N PHE A 165 -8.55 -1.69 25.52
CA PHE A 165 -7.88 -2.33 26.67
C PHE A 165 -7.12 -1.33 27.55
N GLU A 166 -6.53 -0.28 26.95
CA GLU A 166 -5.88 0.81 27.69
C GLU A 166 -6.89 1.71 28.41
N ASP A 167 -8.04 1.99 27.77
CA ASP A 167 -9.10 2.83 28.33
C ASP A 167 -9.83 2.11 29.51
N TYR A 168 -9.93 0.77 29.47
CA TYR A 168 -10.70 -0.03 30.41
C TYR A 168 -9.91 -1.27 30.86
N ASN A 169 -9.67 -1.38 32.16
CA ASN A 169 -9.06 -2.58 32.74
C ASN A 169 -9.99 -3.80 32.56
N VAL A 170 -9.44 -4.89 32.03
CA VAL A 170 -10.11 -6.18 31.99
C VAL A 170 -10.07 -6.79 33.40
N THR A 171 -11.24 -6.97 34.00
CA THR A 171 -11.38 -7.63 35.31
C THR A 171 -11.67 -9.12 35.11
N PHE A 172 -10.66 -9.96 35.34
CA PHE A 172 -10.81 -11.41 35.20
C PHE A 172 -11.59 -12.01 36.37
N GLY A 173 -12.56 -12.88 36.06
CA GLY A 173 -13.34 -13.60 37.08
C GLY A 173 -14.45 -12.77 37.74
N GLU A 174 -14.43 -11.46 37.62
CA GLU A 174 -15.54 -10.56 37.99
C GLU A 174 -16.53 -10.44 36.83
N ASP A 175 -17.81 -10.21 37.16
CA ASP A 175 -18.90 -9.98 36.20
C ASP A 175 -19.10 -11.07 35.11
N GLY A 176 -18.57 -12.28 35.35
CA GLY A 176 -18.74 -13.44 34.48
C GLY A 176 -17.74 -13.54 33.32
N LEU A 177 -16.69 -12.72 33.29
CA LEU A 177 -15.62 -12.82 32.29
C LEU A 177 -14.58 -13.87 32.70
N ASN A 178 -14.67 -15.07 32.13
CA ASN A 178 -13.79 -16.19 32.44
C ASN A 178 -12.64 -16.32 31.43
N TRP A 179 -11.92 -15.22 31.19
CA TRP A 179 -10.78 -15.21 30.28
C TRP A 179 -9.52 -15.76 30.96
N ASN A 180 -8.74 -16.53 30.20
CA ASN A 180 -7.42 -16.98 30.60
C ASN A 180 -6.43 -15.81 30.50
N GLU A 181 -6.07 -15.26 31.65
CA GLU A 181 -5.16 -14.12 31.79
C GLU A 181 -3.83 -14.30 31.04
N VAL A 182 -3.22 -15.49 31.14
CA VAL A 182 -1.94 -15.79 30.44
C VAL A 182 -2.09 -15.72 28.92
N ASN A 183 -3.18 -16.24 28.36
CA ASN A 183 -3.46 -16.16 26.93
C ASN A 183 -3.77 -14.72 26.50
N PHE A 184 -4.44 -13.94 27.36
CA PHE A 184 -4.73 -12.53 27.10
C PHE A 184 -3.44 -11.70 27.07
N ASP A 185 -2.57 -11.85 28.06
CA ASP A 185 -1.27 -11.16 28.12
C ASP A 185 -0.41 -11.51 26.91
N ASN A 186 -0.33 -12.79 26.56
CA ASN A 186 0.38 -13.22 25.35
C ASN A 186 -0.23 -12.64 24.08
N PHE A 187 -1.56 -12.52 24.02
CA PHE A 187 -2.23 -11.87 22.89
C PHE A 187 -1.86 -10.39 22.80
N GLN A 188 -1.87 -9.65 23.91
CA GLN A 188 -1.48 -8.24 23.94
C GLN A 188 -0.01 -8.04 23.53
N ASN A 189 0.89 -8.93 23.94
CA ASN A 189 2.28 -8.90 23.49
C ASN A 189 2.41 -9.07 21.97
N LEU A 190 1.66 -9.99 21.37
CA LEU A 190 1.64 -10.15 19.91
C LEU A 190 0.95 -8.98 19.21
N GLN A 191 -0.13 -8.45 19.79
CA GLN A 191 -0.83 -7.28 19.28
C GLN A 191 0.12 -6.09 19.18
N TYR A 192 0.91 -5.84 20.24
CA TYR A 192 1.96 -4.81 20.22
C TYR A 192 2.94 -4.99 19.06
N GLN A 193 3.46 -6.20 18.85
CA GLN A 193 4.37 -6.49 17.74
C GLN A 193 3.72 -6.27 16.36
N VAL A 194 2.47 -6.68 16.18
CA VAL A 194 1.72 -6.45 14.93
C VAL A 194 1.51 -4.95 14.68
N LEU A 195 1.26 -4.16 15.73
CA LEU A 195 1.10 -2.71 15.61
C LEU A 195 2.44 -2.01 15.32
N GLU A 196 3.54 -2.48 15.89
CA GLU A 196 4.89 -2.00 15.57
C GLU A 196 5.24 -2.26 14.09
N ASP A 197 5.11 -3.52 13.65
CA ASP A 197 5.35 -3.95 12.26
C ASP A 197 4.42 -3.24 11.27
N GLY A 198 3.18 -3.01 11.69
CA GLY A 198 2.13 -2.38 10.91
C GLY A 198 2.13 -0.87 10.92
N SER A 199 3.08 -0.20 11.60
CA SER A 199 3.08 1.26 11.78
C SER A 199 2.99 2.08 10.49
N CYS A 200 3.46 1.53 9.36
CA CYS A 200 3.30 2.11 8.02
C CYS A 200 1.84 2.16 7.50
N LEU A 201 0.90 1.52 8.19
CA LEU A 201 -0.54 1.58 7.95
C LEU A 201 -1.20 2.68 8.79
N SER A 202 -0.49 3.26 9.76
CA SER A 202 -1.01 4.37 10.57
C SER A 202 -1.30 5.58 9.69
N GLY A 203 -2.49 6.16 9.84
CA GLY A 203 -2.94 7.29 9.03
C GLY A 203 -3.14 6.97 7.53
N PHE A 204 -3.02 5.70 7.13
CA PHE A 204 -3.26 5.29 5.74
C PHE A 204 -4.69 5.59 5.30
N ARG A 205 -5.66 5.36 6.21
CA ARG A 205 -7.08 5.66 6.03
C ARG A 205 -7.72 5.79 7.41
N SER A 206 -8.72 6.65 7.53
CA SER A 206 -9.62 6.66 8.67
C SER A 206 -10.96 6.01 8.30
N SER A 207 -11.60 5.36 9.27
CA SER A 207 -12.94 4.79 9.09
C SER A 207 -13.84 5.25 10.20
N HIS A 208 -14.77 6.14 9.84
CA HIS A 208 -15.83 6.57 10.77
C HIS A 208 -16.64 5.37 11.28
N LEU A 209 -16.87 4.35 10.44
CA LEU A 209 -17.58 3.14 10.84
C LEU A 209 -16.82 2.32 11.89
N LEU A 210 -15.49 2.21 11.79
CA LEU A 210 -14.70 1.54 12.82
C LEU A 210 -14.68 2.36 14.12
N SER A 211 -14.58 3.70 14.01
CA SER A 211 -14.67 4.59 15.17
C SER A 211 -15.98 4.38 15.92
N LEU A 212 -17.13 4.45 15.23
CA LEU A 212 -18.44 4.23 15.82
C LEU A 212 -18.56 2.85 16.47
N TYR A 213 -18.05 1.82 15.80
CA TYR A 213 -18.03 0.47 16.37
C TYR A 213 -17.28 0.42 17.72
N PHE A 214 -16.10 1.03 17.82
CA PHE A 214 -15.37 1.07 19.09
C PHE A 214 -16.06 1.96 20.13
N ASP A 215 -16.76 3.02 19.72
CA ASP A 215 -17.60 3.82 20.63
C ASP A 215 -18.77 2.99 21.21
N ASP A 216 -19.40 2.15 20.39
CA ASP A 216 -20.46 1.23 20.83
C ASP A 216 -19.91 0.16 21.80
N VAL A 217 -18.71 -0.37 21.54
CA VAL A 217 -18.02 -1.27 22.47
C VAL A 217 -17.80 -0.59 23.82
N ARG A 218 -17.22 0.62 23.84
CA ARG A 218 -16.99 1.38 25.08
C ARG A 218 -18.29 1.67 25.83
N THR A 219 -19.35 1.98 25.10
CA THR A 219 -20.68 2.23 25.67
C THR A 219 -21.18 1.00 26.44
N VAL A 220 -21.05 -0.20 25.87
CA VAL A 220 -21.48 -1.43 26.56
C VAL A 220 -20.57 -1.82 27.72
N LEU A 221 -19.26 -1.52 27.63
CA LEU A 221 -18.34 -1.69 28.76
C LEU A 221 -18.75 -0.87 29.98
N GLN A 222 -19.33 0.31 29.78
CA GLN A 222 -19.81 1.17 30.87
C GLN A 222 -21.19 0.78 31.43
N GLN A 223 -21.99 -0.01 30.70
CA GLN A 223 -23.42 -0.25 31.01
C GLN A 223 -23.70 -1.41 31.99
N GLY A 224 -22.75 -1.77 32.86
CA GLY A 224 -22.92 -2.87 33.83
C GLY A 224 -22.98 -4.26 33.19
N SER A 225 -22.65 -4.38 31.90
CA SER A 225 -22.54 -5.62 31.14
C SER A 225 -21.15 -5.75 30.48
N ALA A 226 -20.11 -5.36 31.21
CA ALA A 226 -18.74 -5.27 30.69
C ALA A 226 -18.26 -6.59 30.07
N ALA A 227 -18.54 -7.73 30.72
CA ALA A 227 -18.19 -9.04 30.18
C ALA A 227 -18.75 -9.29 28.77
N CYS A 228 -19.97 -8.81 28.47
CA CYS A 228 -20.55 -8.95 27.13
C CYS A 228 -19.92 -7.99 26.12
N GLY A 229 -19.48 -6.80 26.54
CA GLY A 229 -18.69 -5.90 25.70
C GLY A 229 -17.35 -6.53 25.31
N TRP A 230 -16.65 -7.14 26.28
CA TRP A 230 -15.40 -7.86 26.05
C TRP A 230 -15.57 -9.06 25.11
N GLU A 231 -16.59 -9.89 25.35
CA GLU A 231 -16.87 -11.04 24.48
C GLU A 231 -17.29 -10.63 23.07
N ALA A 232 -18.01 -9.52 22.91
CA ALA A 232 -18.35 -8.97 21.60
C ALA A 232 -17.10 -8.50 20.84
N LEU A 233 -16.23 -7.75 21.51
CA LEU A 233 -14.95 -7.31 20.93
C LEU A 233 -14.08 -8.50 20.52
N ARG A 234 -13.93 -9.50 21.39
CA ARG A 234 -13.19 -10.74 21.12
C ARG A 234 -13.73 -11.49 19.90
N ARG A 235 -15.05 -11.70 19.84
CA ARG A 235 -15.73 -12.37 18.73
C ARG A 235 -15.45 -11.66 17.40
N ASP A 236 -15.51 -10.34 17.39
CA ASP A 236 -15.39 -9.55 16.16
C ASP A 236 -13.93 -9.47 15.68
N LEU A 237 -12.97 -9.34 16.60
CA LEU A 237 -11.55 -9.48 16.29
C LEU A 237 -11.20 -10.88 15.75
N LEU A 238 -11.75 -11.94 16.36
CA LEU A 238 -11.61 -13.30 15.84
C LEU A 238 -12.13 -13.41 14.42
N TRP A 239 -13.27 -12.80 14.12
CA TRP A 239 -13.82 -12.77 12.77
C TRP A 239 -12.90 -12.04 11.78
N VAL A 240 -12.38 -10.86 12.14
CA VAL A 240 -11.44 -10.10 11.30
C VAL A 240 -10.19 -10.91 10.99
N LEU A 241 -9.52 -11.43 12.02
CA LEU A 241 -8.30 -12.22 11.88
C LEU A 241 -8.55 -13.49 11.06
N LYS A 242 -9.66 -14.19 11.31
CA LYS A 242 -10.02 -15.40 10.55
C LYS A 242 -10.22 -15.09 9.07
N ILE A 243 -10.97 -14.03 8.74
CA ILE A 243 -11.20 -13.66 7.34
C ILE A 243 -9.90 -13.26 6.66
N ALA A 244 -9.07 -12.46 7.32
CA ALA A 244 -7.73 -12.11 6.86
C ALA A 244 -6.91 -13.37 6.53
N LEU A 245 -6.73 -14.26 7.51
CA LEU A 245 -5.90 -15.46 7.38
C LEU A 245 -6.44 -16.45 6.34
N GLN A 246 -7.76 -16.59 6.21
CA GLN A 246 -8.35 -17.61 5.31
C GLN A 246 -8.54 -17.12 3.87
N LYS A 247 -8.93 -15.86 3.67
CA LYS A 247 -9.23 -15.32 2.34
C LYS A 247 -8.07 -14.55 1.73
N TYR A 248 -7.22 -13.97 2.58
CA TYR A 248 -6.17 -13.05 2.18
C TYR A 248 -4.78 -13.52 2.65
N HIS A 249 -4.62 -14.83 2.83
CA HIS A 249 -3.38 -15.46 3.27
C HIS A 249 -2.14 -14.97 2.50
N THR A 250 -2.27 -14.76 1.19
CA THR A 250 -1.20 -14.32 0.28
C THR A 250 -0.79 -12.86 0.48
N CYS A 251 -1.55 -12.07 1.23
CA CYS A 251 -1.26 -10.67 1.52
C CYS A 251 -0.25 -10.47 2.66
N PHE A 252 0.07 -11.53 3.40
CA PHE A 252 0.94 -11.47 4.57
C PHE A 252 2.32 -12.07 4.31
N THR A 253 3.29 -11.63 5.11
CA THR A 253 4.65 -12.18 5.05
C THR A 253 4.77 -13.37 6.00
N TRP A 254 5.19 -14.52 5.49
CA TRP A 254 5.27 -15.79 6.23
C TRP A 254 6.70 -16.20 6.61
N ARG A 255 7.62 -15.24 6.70
CA ARG A 255 9.01 -15.54 7.08
C ARG A 255 9.06 -15.77 8.58
N GLN A 256 9.74 -16.83 9.01
CA GLN A 256 10.01 -17.07 10.42
C GLN A 256 10.89 -15.92 10.96
N ALA A 257 10.55 -15.40 12.14
CA ALA A 257 11.41 -14.50 12.88
C ALA A 257 12.77 -15.19 13.09
N LYS A 258 13.84 -14.46 12.78
CA LYS A 258 15.22 -14.96 12.84
C LYS A 258 15.79 -14.91 14.25
#